data_AF-A0A1H3AMG8-F1
#
_entry.id   AF-A0A1H3AMG8-F1
#
_cell.length_a   1.000
_cell.length_b   1.000
_cell.length_c   1.000
_cell.angle_alpha   90.00
_cell.angle_beta   90.00
_cell.angle_gamma   90.00
#
_symmetry.space_group_name_H-M   'P 1'
#
loop_
_entity.id
_entity.type
_entity.pdbx_description
1 polymer ?
#
loop_
_entity_poly.entity_id
_entity_poly.type
_entity_poly.pdbx_seq_one_letter_code
_entity_poly.pdbx_strand_id
1 'polypeptide(L)'
;MKKIVMLVSIVLLMQSSFVKANSKSINWIHSYEDGLKMSKLLNKPILLDFTALWCGPCRKMDRDVWSKEDVKLIMNNFVPVKVDFDTEKELVRKYSVKGIPYIFIIDAWGSELYSFIGYRDEIQTLKILKNFSINMSSIYQALTILEKSKDNLYSNLRVAQKFQNVAFMLTDDSKKSFLKRSNKYLRESESLAKNSEKKVKEKIALLHLLNKAYNKSYKSVLKKLPKEFKEVDKSNKCLYNYIEFYCNQLQGNTVEAEKYYQLITGSYKQKADFILKV
;
A
#
# COMPACT_ATOMS: atom_id res chain seq x y z
N MET A 1 62.42 -2.39 -19.89
CA MET A 1 61.70 -3.41 -19.08
C MET A 1 61.44 -2.99 -17.63
N LYS A 2 62.27 -2.15 -16.98
CA LYS A 2 62.04 -1.73 -15.56
C LYS A 2 60.91 -0.71 -15.32
N LYS A 3 60.44 0.04 -16.35
CA LYS A 3 59.33 1.01 -16.20
C LYS A 3 57.93 0.41 -16.34
N ILE A 4 57.79 -0.78 -16.94
CA ILE A 4 56.48 -1.44 -17.13
C ILE A 4 56.05 -2.21 -15.88
N VAL A 5 57.01 -2.75 -15.11
CA VAL A 5 56.73 -3.50 -13.87
C VAL A 5 56.18 -2.60 -12.75
N MET A 6 56.51 -1.30 -12.76
CA MET A 6 56.05 -0.36 -11.72
C MET A 6 54.60 0.10 -11.92
N LEU A 7 54.07 0.04 -13.15
CA LEU A 7 52.68 0.41 -13.45
C LEU A 7 51.69 -0.73 -13.18
N VAL A 8 52.11 -1.99 -13.34
CA VAL A 8 51.27 -3.16 -13.01
C VAL A 8 51.10 -3.32 -11.49
N SER A 9 52.05 -2.82 -10.70
CA SER A 9 52.02 -2.88 -9.24
C SER A 9 51.04 -1.88 -8.60
N ILE A 10 50.70 -0.79 -9.29
CA ILE A 10 49.78 0.25 -8.79
C ILE A 10 48.31 -0.09 -9.12
N VAL A 11 48.06 -0.82 -10.21
CA VAL A 11 46.70 -1.23 -10.61
C VAL A 11 46.15 -2.37 -9.74
N LEU A 12 47.02 -3.16 -9.10
CA LEU A 12 46.63 -4.23 -8.17
C LEU A 12 46.25 -3.74 -6.76
N LEU A 13 46.32 -2.43 -6.49
CA LEU A 13 45.79 -1.82 -5.26
C LEU A 13 44.34 -1.35 -5.37
N MET A 14 43.68 -1.56 -6.51
CA MET A 14 42.20 -1.57 -6.58
C MET A 14 41.65 -2.91 -6.05
N GLN A 15 42.14 -3.36 -4.88
CA GLN A 15 41.41 -4.35 -4.12
C GLN A 15 40.14 -3.67 -3.62
N SER A 16 39.06 -3.99 -4.32
CA SER A 16 37.67 -3.88 -3.90
C SER A 16 37.52 -3.63 -2.41
N SER A 17 37.41 -2.36 -2.04
CA SER A 17 36.68 -1.98 -0.85
C SER A 17 35.24 -2.40 -1.11
N PHE A 18 34.94 -3.68 -0.87
CA PHE A 18 33.59 -4.05 -0.49
C PHE A 18 33.31 -3.22 0.74
N VAL A 19 32.63 -2.10 0.54
CA VAL A 19 31.97 -1.38 1.62
C VAL A 19 31.04 -2.44 2.21
N LYS A 20 31.49 -3.11 3.28
CA LYS A 20 30.61 -3.87 4.14
C LYS A 20 29.58 -2.85 4.58
N ALA A 21 28.38 -2.94 4.01
CA ALA A 21 27.24 -2.17 4.45
C ALA A 21 27.20 -2.39 5.97
N ASN A 22 27.54 -1.35 6.72
CA ASN A 22 27.60 -1.45 8.16
C ASN A 22 26.14 -1.65 8.59
N SER A 23 25.79 -2.87 8.99
CA SER A 23 24.40 -3.26 9.23
C SER A 23 23.87 -2.50 10.45
N LYS A 24 23.38 -1.28 10.24
CA LYS A 24 22.82 -0.50 11.32
C LYS A 24 21.64 -1.30 11.87
N SER A 25 21.64 -1.55 13.18
CA SER A 25 20.51 -2.15 13.87
C SER A 25 19.22 -1.39 13.54
N ILE A 26 18.08 -2.08 13.52
CA ILE A 26 16.78 -1.42 13.38
C ILE A 26 16.61 -0.44 14.56
N ASN A 27 16.38 0.84 14.26
CA ASN A 27 16.18 1.87 15.27
C ASN A 27 14.73 1.85 15.74
N TRP A 28 14.41 0.95 16.67
CA TRP A 28 13.06 0.81 17.21
C TRP A 28 12.63 2.06 17.99
N ILE A 29 11.43 2.56 17.68
CA ILE A 29 10.76 3.61 18.43
C ILE A 29 9.87 2.95 19.49
N HIS A 30 9.93 3.44 20.72
CA HIS A 30 9.15 2.89 21.85
C HIS A 30 7.95 3.76 22.24
N SER A 31 7.79 4.95 21.64
CA SER A 31 6.56 5.74 21.72
C SER A 31 5.71 5.54 20.46
N TYR A 32 4.46 5.13 20.66
CA TYR A 32 3.50 4.97 19.57
C TYR A 32 3.21 6.31 18.88
N GLU A 33 3.04 7.38 19.65
CA GLU A 33 2.76 8.73 19.15
C GLU A 33 3.90 9.27 18.29
N ASP A 34 5.15 9.09 18.72
CA ASP A 34 6.30 9.50 17.94
C ASP A 34 6.45 8.66 16.67
N GLY A 35 6.10 7.37 16.73
CA GLY A 35 5.95 6.52 15.56
C GLY A 35 4.95 7.09 14.53
N LEU A 36 3.78 7.55 14.99
CA LEU A 36 2.80 8.21 14.12
C LEU A 36 3.34 9.50 13.49
N LYS A 37 4.00 10.36 14.29
CA LYS A 37 4.60 11.62 13.79
C LYS A 37 5.68 11.34 12.75
N MET A 38 6.59 10.42 13.04
CA MET A 38 7.67 10.01 12.12
C MET A 38 7.12 9.41 10.83
N SER A 39 6.05 8.62 10.92
CA SER A 39 5.36 8.08 9.76
C SER A 39 4.83 9.17 8.84
N LYS A 40 4.16 10.19 9.41
CA LYS A 40 3.68 11.35 8.64
C LYS A 40 4.83 12.08 7.94
N LEU A 41 5.93 12.35 8.65
CA LEU A 41 7.08 13.07 8.12
C LEU A 41 7.79 12.29 7.00
N LEU A 42 7.98 11.00 7.19
CA LEU A 42 8.74 10.15 6.26
C LEU A 42 7.90 9.56 5.13
N ASN A 43 6.57 9.71 5.17
CA ASN A 43 5.62 9.10 4.23
C ASN A 43 5.75 7.57 4.13
N LYS A 44 6.02 6.92 5.27
CA LYS A 44 6.23 5.46 5.37
C LYS A 44 5.13 4.83 6.23
N PRO A 45 4.67 3.61 5.95
CA PRO A 45 3.85 2.85 6.88
C PRO A 45 4.64 2.54 8.16
N ILE A 46 3.93 2.21 9.23
CA ILE A 46 4.53 1.81 10.50
C ILE A 46 4.49 0.29 10.58
N LEU A 47 5.60 -0.33 10.99
CA LEU A 47 5.60 -1.70 11.49
C LEU A 47 5.51 -1.62 13.02
N LEU A 48 4.40 -2.11 13.56
CA LEU A 48 4.10 -2.09 14.98
C LEU A 48 4.25 -3.52 15.54
N ASP A 49 5.24 -3.73 16.40
CA ASP A 49 5.54 -5.02 17.04
C ASP A 49 5.09 -5.00 18.50
N PHE A 50 3.98 -5.67 18.82
CA PHE A 50 3.59 -5.93 20.19
C PHE A 50 4.40 -7.09 20.76
N THR A 51 5.18 -6.81 21.80
CA THR A 51 6.18 -7.71 22.37
C THR A 51 6.20 -7.64 23.89
N ALA A 52 6.99 -8.50 24.54
CA ALA A 52 7.28 -8.44 25.97
C ALA A 52 8.62 -9.12 26.28
N LEU A 53 9.28 -8.72 27.37
CA LEU A 53 10.59 -9.28 27.75
C LEU A 53 10.54 -10.80 28.01
N TRP A 54 9.47 -11.27 28.66
CA TRP A 54 9.27 -12.68 29.00
C TRP A 54 8.88 -13.54 27.78
N CYS A 55 8.47 -12.92 26.67
CA CYS A 55 7.98 -13.62 25.48
C CYS A 55 9.10 -14.34 24.71
N GLY A 56 9.19 -15.66 24.89
CA GLY A 56 10.16 -16.52 24.17
C GLY A 56 10.07 -16.40 22.64
N PRO A 57 8.88 -16.54 22.02
CA PRO A 57 8.72 -16.39 20.57
C PRO A 57 9.11 -14.99 20.05
N CYS A 58 8.90 -13.93 20.83
CA CYS A 58 9.30 -12.58 20.48
C CYS A 58 10.84 -12.46 20.42
N ARG A 59 11.54 -12.96 21.45
CA ARG A 59 13.01 -13.03 21.46
C ARG A 59 13.56 -13.87 20.30
N LYS A 60 12.85 -14.94 19.93
CA LYS A 60 13.18 -15.74 18.74
C LYS A 60 13.06 -14.91 17.45
N MET A 61 12.00 -14.11 17.31
CA MET A 61 11.81 -13.23 16.15
C MET A 61 12.89 -12.14 16.09
N ASP A 62 13.23 -11.52 17.23
CA ASP A 62 14.34 -10.56 17.34
C ASP A 62 15.66 -11.14 16.82
N ARG A 63 16.01 -12.33 17.29
CA ARG A 63 17.29 -12.98 16.94
C ARG A 63 17.28 -13.54 15.51
N ASP A 64 16.21 -14.19 15.08
CA ASP A 64 16.21 -14.98 13.85
C ASP A 64 15.70 -14.20 12.64
N VAL A 65 15.04 -13.04 12.85
CA VAL A 65 14.38 -12.27 11.78
C VAL A 65 14.82 -10.81 11.80
N TRP A 66 14.57 -10.06 12.88
CA TRP A 66 14.85 -8.62 12.92
C TRP A 66 16.36 -8.30 12.88
N SER A 67 17.21 -9.27 13.22
CA SER A 67 18.67 -9.14 13.11
C SER A 67 19.23 -9.34 11.70
N LYS A 68 18.42 -9.88 10.76
CA LYS A 68 18.86 -10.29 9.42
C LYS A 68 19.07 -9.08 8.51
N GLU A 69 20.08 -9.15 7.64
CA GLU A 69 20.48 -7.99 6.84
C GLU A 69 19.43 -7.58 5.82
N ASP A 70 18.87 -8.55 5.10
CA ASP A 70 17.81 -8.29 4.13
C ASP A 70 16.57 -7.69 4.81
N VAL A 71 16.30 -8.11 6.05
CA VAL A 71 15.20 -7.57 6.86
C VAL A 71 15.51 -6.14 7.30
N LYS A 72 16.71 -5.85 7.81
CA LYS A 72 17.13 -4.48 8.14
C LYS A 72 17.04 -3.55 6.93
N LEU A 73 17.46 -4.01 5.76
CA LEU A 73 17.44 -3.22 4.53
C LEU A 73 16.01 -2.84 4.16
N ILE A 74 15.08 -3.79 4.16
CA ILE A 74 13.68 -3.51 3.81
C ILE A 74 12.95 -2.70 4.89
N MET A 75 13.37 -2.83 6.16
CA MET A 75 12.83 -2.04 7.27
C MET A 75 13.07 -0.54 7.10
N ASN A 76 14.00 -0.11 6.23
CA ASN A 76 14.13 1.29 5.84
C ASN A 76 12.87 1.85 5.15
N ASN A 77 11.97 1.01 4.64
CA ASN A 77 10.69 1.44 4.06
C ASN A 77 9.59 1.62 5.11
N PHE A 78 9.87 1.34 6.38
CA PHE A 78 8.91 1.40 7.48
C PHE A 78 9.38 2.35 8.58
N VAL A 79 8.46 2.74 9.43
CA VAL A 79 8.77 3.29 10.76
C VAL A 79 8.62 2.14 11.77
N PRO A 80 9.71 1.58 12.32
CA PRO A 80 9.66 0.49 13.29
C PRO A 80 9.24 0.99 14.68
N VAL A 81 8.17 0.44 15.23
CA VAL A 81 7.67 0.76 16.57
C VAL A 81 7.49 -0.53 17.36
N LYS A 82 8.04 -0.58 18.58
CA LYS A 82 7.82 -1.67 19.54
C LYS A 82 6.90 -1.19 20.64
N VAL A 83 5.91 -2.01 20.96
CA VAL A 83 4.90 -1.73 21.98
C VAL A 83 4.94 -2.85 23.00
N ASP A 84 5.16 -2.49 24.27
CA ASP A 84 5.19 -3.47 25.34
C ASP A 84 3.76 -3.90 25.73
N PHE A 85 3.50 -5.20 25.67
CA PHE A 85 2.19 -5.78 25.94
C PHE A 85 1.70 -5.57 27.38
N ASP A 86 2.61 -5.40 28.33
CA ASP A 86 2.30 -5.24 29.74
C ASP A 86 2.00 -3.79 30.10
N THR A 87 2.78 -2.85 29.58
CA THR A 87 2.61 -1.43 29.95
C THR A 87 1.59 -0.71 29.05
N GLU A 88 1.46 -1.09 27.78
CA GLU A 88 0.64 -0.36 26.79
C GLU A 88 -0.78 -0.95 26.63
N LYS A 89 -1.49 -1.11 27.75
CA LYS A 89 -2.80 -1.80 27.80
C LYS A 89 -3.86 -1.15 26.91
N GLU A 90 -3.82 0.18 26.76
CA GLU A 90 -4.73 0.92 25.88
C GLU A 90 -4.52 0.56 24.40
N LEU A 91 -3.26 0.44 23.96
CA LEU A 91 -2.93 0.04 22.60
C LEU A 91 -3.25 -1.44 22.35
N VAL A 92 -2.97 -2.30 23.33
CA VAL A 92 -3.35 -3.74 23.29
C VAL A 92 -4.85 -3.89 23.08
N ARG A 93 -5.67 -3.11 23.81
CA ARG A 93 -7.13 -3.09 23.63
C ARG A 93 -7.54 -2.51 22.28
N LYS A 94 -6.98 -1.36 21.89
CA LYS A 94 -7.27 -0.67 20.61
C LYS A 94 -7.06 -1.58 19.40
N TYR A 95 -5.97 -2.32 19.37
CA TYR A 95 -5.63 -3.23 18.28
C TYR A 95 -6.11 -4.67 18.52
N SER A 96 -6.87 -4.91 19.59
CA SER A 96 -7.39 -6.24 19.94
C SER A 96 -6.30 -7.32 19.93
N VAL A 97 -5.16 -7.04 20.58
CA VAL A 97 -3.99 -7.91 20.61
C VAL A 97 -4.26 -9.12 21.51
N LYS A 98 -4.27 -10.32 20.93
CA LYS A 98 -4.67 -11.58 21.60
C LYS A 98 -3.50 -12.51 21.95
N GLY A 99 -2.28 -12.12 21.64
CA GLY A 99 -1.06 -12.87 21.90
C GLY A 99 0.12 -12.18 21.24
N ILE A 100 1.35 -12.61 21.55
CA ILE A 100 2.58 -11.95 21.12
C ILE A 100 3.63 -12.96 20.61
N PRO A 101 4.51 -12.59 19.64
CA PRO A 101 4.55 -11.29 18.98
C PRO A 101 3.31 -11.06 18.11
N TYR A 102 2.79 -9.83 18.08
CA TYR A 102 1.73 -9.45 17.15
C TYR A 102 2.20 -8.26 16.33
N ILE A 103 2.41 -8.51 15.04
CA ILE A 103 2.92 -7.51 14.13
C ILE A 103 1.75 -6.91 13.35
N PHE A 104 1.72 -5.58 13.30
CA PHE A 104 0.81 -4.82 12.44
C PHE A 104 1.62 -3.97 11.45
N ILE A 105 1.06 -3.78 10.27
CA ILE A 105 1.43 -2.72 9.35
C ILE A 105 0.28 -1.73 9.33
N ILE A 106 0.53 -0.49 9.74
CA ILE A 106 -0.50 0.53 9.89
C ILE A 106 -0.13 1.81 9.14
N ASP A 107 -1.14 2.63 8.83
CA ASP A 107 -0.93 3.99 8.34
C ASP A 107 -0.65 4.97 9.50
N ALA A 108 -0.25 6.19 9.15
CA ALA A 108 0.02 7.29 10.09
C ALA A 108 -1.19 7.77 10.90
N TRP A 109 -2.41 7.29 10.60
CA TRP A 109 -3.62 7.55 11.39
C TRP A 109 -3.98 6.34 12.27
N GLY A 110 -3.10 5.35 12.37
CA GLY A 110 -3.31 4.15 13.18
C GLY A 110 -4.30 3.16 12.59
N SER A 111 -4.61 3.26 11.29
CA SER A 111 -5.46 2.27 10.64
C SER A 111 -4.64 1.09 10.14
N GLU A 112 -5.11 -0.12 10.42
CA GLU A 112 -4.51 -1.36 9.97
C GLU A 112 -4.57 -1.53 8.45
N LEU A 113 -3.41 -1.84 7.87
CA LEU A 113 -3.23 -2.35 6.52
C LEU A 113 -3.02 -3.87 6.52
N TYR A 114 -2.28 -4.40 7.49
CA TYR A 114 -2.05 -5.83 7.63
C TYR A 114 -1.70 -6.18 9.06
N SER A 115 -1.91 -7.43 9.44
CA SER A 115 -1.44 -7.93 10.72
C SER A 115 -1.22 -9.45 10.68
N PHE A 116 -0.35 -9.94 11.55
CA PHE A 116 -0.22 -11.36 11.83
C PHE A 116 0.23 -11.60 13.27
N ILE A 117 -0.28 -12.68 13.85
CA ILE A 117 0.06 -13.12 15.19
C ILE A 117 1.06 -14.28 15.15
N GLY A 118 2.00 -14.25 16.09
CA GLY A 118 3.01 -15.28 16.32
C GLY A 118 4.26 -15.12 15.45
N TYR A 119 5.22 -16.02 15.68
CA TYR A 119 6.47 -16.05 14.94
C TYR A 119 6.23 -16.33 13.44
N ARG A 120 7.02 -15.64 12.62
CA ARG A 120 7.21 -15.93 11.18
C ARG A 120 8.70 -15.97 10.92
N ASP A 121 9.14 -16.87 10.05
CA ASP A 121 10.54 -16.93 9.67
C ASP A 121 10.95 -15.74 8.78
N GLU A 122 12.24 -15.67 8.47
CA GLU A 122 12.82 -14.62 7.63
C GLU A 122 12.16 -14.53 6.25
N ILE A 123 11.91 -15.65 5.58
CA ILE A 123 11.36 -15.70 4.22
C ILE A 123 9.91 -15.20 4.22
N GLN A 124 9.10 -15.69 5.15
CA GLN A 124 7.71 -15.25 5.32
C GLN A 124 7.63 -13.76 5.63
N THR A 125 8.50 -13.28 6.53
CA THR A 125 8.55 -11.87 6.93
C THR A 125 8.97 -10.97 5.78
N LEU A 126 10.04 -11.32 5.06
CA LEU A 126 10.49 -10.56 3.89
C LEU A 126 9.41 -10.47 2.82
N LYS A 127 8.67 -11.56 2.55
CA LYS A 127 7.55 -11.53 1.62
C LYS A 127 6.49 -10.53 2.05
N ILE A 128 6.11 -10.53 3.34
CA ILE A 128 5.15 -9.57 3.89
C ILE A 128 5.68 -8.14 3.75
N LEU A 129 6.91 -7.85 4.19
CA LEU A 129 7.48 -6.50 4.15
C LEU A 129 7.62 -5.98 2.71
N LYS A 130 7.95 -6.83 1.73
CA LYS A 130 8.00 -6.47 0.30
C LYS A 130 6.63 -6.00 -0.20
N ASN A 131 5.58 -6.72 0.15
CA ASN A 131 4.21 -6.41 -0.26
C ASN A 131 3.69 -5.07 0.30
N PHE A 132 4.29 -4.56 1.38
CA PHE A 132 3.87 -3.32 2.04
C PHE A 132 4.95 -2.23 2.04
N SER A 133 6.05 -2.40 1.30
CA SER A 133 7.08 -1.38 1.08
C SER A 133 6.57 -0.31 0.10
N ILE A 134 5.62 0.50 0.57
CA ILE A 134 4.82 1.41 -0.25
C ILE A 134 5.10 2.85 0.17
N ASN A 135 5.32 3.73 -0.80
CA ASN A 135 5.36 5.17 -0.55
C ASN A 135 3.94 5.67 -0.25
N MET A 136 3.72 6.11 0.99
CA MET A 136 2.39 6.54 1.46
C MET A 136 2.09 8.02 1.19
N SER A 137 2.99 8.77 0.56
CA SER A 137 2.89 10.23 0.46
C SER A 137 1.58 10.70 -0.16
N SER A 138 1.16 10.08 -1.27
CA SER A 138 -0.08 10.49 -1.93
C SER A 138 -1.34 10.19 -1.11
N ILE A 139 -1.32 9.14 -0.29
CA ILE A 139 -2.40 8.78 0.65
C ILE A 139 -2.38 9.75 1.83
N TYR A 140 -1.20 9.99 2.42
CA TYR A 140 -1.07 10.84 3.60
C TYR A 140 -1.45 12.29 3.31
N GLN A 141 -1.07 12.82 2.14
CA GLN A 141 -1.54 14.13 1.70
C GLN A 141 -3.08 14.19 1.63
N ALA A 142 -3.74 13.15 1.09
CA ALA A 142 -5.19 13.12 1.01
C ALA A 142 -5.86 12.99 2.39
N LEU A 143 -5.28 12.18 3.28
CA LEU A 143 -5.77 12.02 4.66
C LEU A 143 -5.60 13.30 5.48
N THR A 144 -4.50 14.04 5.32
CA THR A 144 -4.31 15.35 5.96
C THR A 144 -5.35 16.37 5.49
N ILE A 145 -5.72 16.36 4.20
CA ILE A 145 -6.80 17.21 3.69
C ILE A 145 -8.14 16.82 4.31
N LEU A 146 -8.43 15.52 4.39
CA LEU A 146 -9.67 15.02 5.00
C LEU A 146 -9.75 15.38 6.49
N GLU A 147 -8.65 15.30 7.24
CA GLU A 147 -8.59 15.66 8.66
C GLU A 147 -8.98 17.13 8.92
N LYS A 148 -8.63 18.03 7.99
CA LYS A 148 -9.01 19.46 8.03
C LYS A 148 -10.43 19.74 7.53
N SER A 149 -11.03 18.82 6.79
CA SER A 149 -12.34 18.96 6.15
C SER A 149 -13.20 17.73 6.43
N LYS A 150 -13.42 17.47 7.73
CA LYS A 150 -14.22 16.33 8.20
C LYS A 150 -15.57 16.31 7.48
N ASP A 151 -16.04 15.09 7.17
CA ASP A 151 -17.31 14.85 6.49
C ASP A 151 -17.46 15.51 5.11
N ASN A 152 -16.34 15.86 4.46
CA ASN A 152 -16.36 16.34 3.09
C ASN A 152 -16.40 15.18 2.09
N LEU A 153 -17.45 15.14 1.26
CA LEU A 153 -17.65 14.13 0.22
C LEU A 153 -16.43 14.00 -0.70
N TYR A 154 -15.90 15.12 -1.19
CA TYR A 154 -14.82 15.15 -2.17
C TYR A 154 -13.47 14.78 -1.56
N SER A 155 -13.22 15.16 -0.30
CA SER A 155 -12.03 14.72 0.45
C SER A 155 -12.05 13.21 0.66
N ASN A 156 -13.20 12.62 1.03
CA ASN A 156 -13.37 11.17 1.13
C ASN A 156 -13.14 10.47 -0.22
N LEU A 157 -13.74 10.99 -1.29
CA LEU A 157 -13.53 10.48 -2.66
C LEU A 157 -12.04 10.51 -3.04
N ARG A 158 -11.35 11.60 -2.72
CA ARG A 158 -9.91 11.75 -2.99
C ARG A 158 -9.11 10.68 -2.27
N VAL A 159 -9.37 10.44 -0.99
CA VAL A 159 -8.70 9.37 -0.22
C VAL A 159 -8.97 8.00 -0.84
N ALA A 160 -10.23 7.69 -1.17
CA ALA A 160 -10.61 6.44 -1.82
C ALA A 160 -9.83 6.18 -3.11
N GLN A 161 -9.68 7.21 -3.95
CA GLN A 161 -8.94 7.13 -5.21
C GLN A 161 -7.43 6.99 -5.01
N LYS A 162 -6.85 7.59 -3.96
CA LYS A 162 -5.41 7.39 -3.65
C LYS A 162 -5.13 5.96 -3.21
N PHE A 163 -6.01 5.36 -2.41
CA PHE A 163 -5.94 3.92 -2.09
C PHE A 163 -6.09 3.05 -3.36
N GLN A 164 -6.98 3.40 -4.29
CA GLN A 164 -7.11 2.69 -5.58
C GLN A 164 -5.85 2.77 -6.44
N ASN A 165 -5.20 3.93 -6.49
CA ASN A 165 -4.00 4.13 -7.27
C ASN A 165 -2.85 3.27 -6.75
N VAL A 166 -2.70 3.18 -5.43
CA VAL A 166 -1.74 2.25 -4.82
C VAL A 166 -2.15 0.80 -5.10
N ALA A 167 -3.41 0.44 -4.85
CA ALA A 167 -3.90 -0.91 -5.10
C ALA A 167 -3.67 -1.39 -6.54
N PHE A 168 -3.79 -0.51 -7.52
CA PHE A 168 -3.51 -0.80 -8.93
C PHE A 168 -2.08 -1.31 -9.16
N MET A 169 -1.10 -0.75 -8.45
CA MET A 169 0.32 -1.11 -8.60
C MET A 169 0.70 -2.41 -7.88
N LEU A 170 -0.16 -2.92 -7.00
CA LEU A 170 0.10 -4.13 -6.22
C LEU A 170 -0.35 -5.37 -7.02
N THR A 171 0.27 -6.52 -6.79
CA THR A 171 -0.11 -7.79 -7.46
C THR A 171 -0.45 -8.90 -6.46
N ASP A 172 -0.12 -8.71 -5.20
CA ASP A 172 -0.27 -9.68 -4.12
C ASP A 172 -1.46 -9.38 -3.18
N ASP A 173 -1.54 -10.09 -2.05
CA ASP A 173 -2.62 -9.97 -1.07
C ASP A 173 -2.75 -8.57 -0.43
N SER A 174 -1.68 -7.75 -0.44
CA SER A 174 -1.72 -6.34 0.00
C SER A 174 -2.75 -5.55 -0.77
N LYS A 175 -2.95 -5.83 -2.07
CA LYS A 175 -3.98 -5.18 -2.92
C LYS A 175 -5.33 -5.18 -2.24
N LYS A 176 -5.76 -6.31 -1.66
CA LYS A 176 -7.07 -6.45 -0.99
C LYS A 176 -7.21 -5.48 0.18
N SER A 177 -6.14 -5.27 0.94
CA SER A 177 -6.15 -4.32 2.06
C SER A 177 -6.37 -2.89 1.59
N PHE A 178 -5.61 -2.44 0.57
CA PHE A 178 -5.78 -1.10 0.02
C PHE A 178 -7.16 -0.91 -0.62
N LEU A 179 -7.72 -1.94 -1.26
CA LEU A 179 -9.10 -1.91 -1.77
C LEU A 179 -10.14 -1.87 -0.64
N LYS A 180 -9.92 -2.56 0.48
CA LYS A 180 -10.76 -2.49 1.68
C LYS A 180 -10.78 -1.06 2.24
N ARG A 181 -9.61 -0.43 2.33
CA ARG A 181 -9.48 0.99 2.74
C ARG A 181 -10.19 1.92 1.76
N SER A 182 -9.99 1.75 0.45
CA SER A 182 -10.71 2.52 -0.56
C SER A 182 -12.23 2.40 -0.41
N ASN A 183 -12.75 1.18 -0.27
CA ASN A 183 -14.18 0.94 -0.10
C ASN A 183 -14.77 1.59 1.16
N LYS A 184 -13.99 1.69 2.24
CA LYS A 184 -14.43 2.43 3.45
C LYS A 184 -14.76 3.88 3.09
N TYR A 185 -13.82 4.58 2.46
CA TYR A 185 -13.99 5.98 2.09
C TYR A 185 -15.03 6.19 0.98
N LEU A 186 -15.19 5.24 0.06
CA LEU A 186 -16.28 5.31 -0.93
C LEU A 186 -17.66 5.20 -0.28
N ARG A 187 -17.83 4.36 0.75
CA ARG A 187 -19.10 4.27 1.50
C ARG A 187 -19.40 5.55 2.29
N GLU A 188 -18.37 6.17 2.87
CA GLU A 188 -18.50 7.47 3.52
C GLU A 188 -18.92 8.54 2.49
N SER A 189 -18.28 8.58 1.32
CA SER A 189 -18.69 9.45 0.21
C SER A 189 -20.13 9.19 -0.25
N GLU A 190 -20.54 7.92 -0.37
CA GLU A 190 -21.89 7.53 -0.77
C GLU A 190 -22.94 8.03 0.23
N SER A 191 -22.68 7.88 1.53
CA SER A 191 -23.56 8.38 2.60
C SER A 191 -23.75 9.90 2.53
N LEU A 192 -22.67 10.64 2.22
CA LEU A 192 -22.69 12.10 2.07
C LEU A 192 -23.31 12.55 0.73
N ALA A 193 -23.39 11.66 -0.27
CA ALA A 193 -23.82 11.97 -1.63
C ALA A 193 -25.34 11.90 -1.85
N LYS A 194 -26.16 11.60 -0.83
CA LYS A 194 -27.62 11.37 -0.97
C LYS A 194 -28.32 12.47 -1.80
N ASN A 195 -28.04 13.73 -1.46
CA ASN A 195 -28.64 14.91 -2.10
C ASN A 195 -27.72 15.55 -3.16
N SER A 196 -26.64 14.87 -3.55
CA SER A 196 -25.73 15.38 -4.59
C SER A 196 -26.26 15.13 -6.00
N GLU A 197 -25.68 15.84 -6.97
CA GLU A 197 -25.97 15.66 -8.39
C GLU A 197 -25.82 14.20 -8.84
N LYS A 198 -26.63 13.76 -9.82
CA LYS A 198 -26.59 12.39 -10.38
C LYS A 198 -25.17 11.98 -10.78
N LYS A 199 -24.41 12.87 -11.43
CA LYS A 199 -23.03 12.63 -11.88
C LYS A 199 -22.06 12.29 -10.74
N VAL A 200 -22.30 12.80 -9.52
CA VAL A 200 -21.46 12.52 -8.35
C VAL A 200 -21.73 11.12 -7.82
N LYS A 201 -23.01 10.75 -7.67
CA LYS A 201 -23.43 9.39 -7.30
C LYS A 201 -22.96 8.35 -8.31
N GLU A 202 -23.09 8.67 -9.60
CA GLU A 202 -22.59 7.84 -10.70
C GLU A 202 -21.08 7.59 -10.58
N LYS A 203 -20.29 8.65 -10.32
CA LYS A 203 -18.84 8.52 -10.12
C LYS A 203 -18.49 7.60 -8.96
N ILE A 204 -19.16 7.74 -7.81
CA ILE A 204 -18.94 6.88 -6.63
C ILE A 204 -19.23 5.41 -6.99
N ALA A 205 -20.34 5.15 -7.68
CA ALA A 205 -20.72 3.80 -8.10
C ALA A 205 -19.69 3.18 -9.08
N LEU A 206 -19.20 3.95 -10.06
CA LEU A 206 -18.13 3.50 -10.95
C LEU A 206 -16.82 3.20 -10.20
N LEU A 207 -16.45 4.01 -9.20
CA LEU A 207 -15.27 3.73 -8.38
C LEU A 207 -15.45 2.46 -7.53
N HIS A 208 -16.65 2.14 -7.07
CA HIS A 208 -16.93 0.84 -6.43
C HIS A 208 -16.76 -0.33 -7.42
N LEU A 209 -17.22 -0.18 -8.66
CA LEU A 209 -16.99 -1.19 -9.70
C LEU A 209 -15.51 -1.34 -10.04
N LEU A 210 -14.76 -0.25 -10.06
CA LEU A 210 -13.32 -0.30 -10.26
C LEU A 210 -12.61 -1.10 -9.13
N ASN A 211 -13.01 -0.91 -7.87
CA ASN A 211 -12.50 -1.73 -6.77
C ASN A 211 -12.80 -3.23 -6.97
N LYS A 212 -14.00 -3.57 -7.45
CA LYS A 212 -14.36 -4.96 -7.77
C LYS A 212 -13.53 -5.51 -8.93
N ALA A 213 -13.29 -4.70 -9.96
CA ALA A 213 -12.46 -5.09 -11.09
C ALA A 213 -11.02 -5.38 -10.65
N TYR A 214 -10.41 -4.48 -9.87
CA TYR A 214 -9.08 -4.69 -9.28
C TYR A 214 -9.02 -5.91 -8.35
N ASN A 215 -10.13 -6.25 -7.67
CA ASN A 215 -10.26 -7.46 -6.87
C ASN A 215 -10.65 -8.70 -7.68
N LYS A 216 -10.31 -8.74 -8.97
CA LYS A 216 -10.51 -9.89 -9.89
C LYS A 216 -11.98 -10.28 -10.14
N SER A 217 -12.95 -9.42 -9.81
CA SER A 217 -14.38 -9.64 -10.10
C SER A 217 -14.83 -9.07 -11.45
N TYR A 218 -13.92 -8.99 -12.44
CA TYR A 218 -14.13 -8.31 -13.73
C TYR A 218 -15.34 -8.85 -14.52
N LYS A 219 -15.59 -10.18 -14.53
CA LYS A 219 -16.77 -10.76 -15.21
C LYS A 219 -18.09 -10.25 -14.64
N SER A 220 -18.17 -10.07 -13.32
CA SER A 220 -19.38 -9.51 -12.69
C SER A 220 -19.50 -8.02 -12.98
N VAL A 221 -18.38 -7.30 -13.11
CA VAL A 221 -18.38 -5.87 -13.42
C VAL A 221 -18.89 -5.63 -14.85
N LEU A 222 -18.41 -6.39 -15.85
CA LEU A 222 -18.86 -6.31 -17.24
C LEU A 222 -20.37 -6.59 -17.40
N LYS A 223 -20.94 -7.47 -16.57
CA LYS A 223 -22.39 -7.72 -16.56
C LYS A 223 -23.22 -6.56 -15.98
N LYS A 224 -22.63 -5.78 -15.06
CA LYS A 224 -23.31 -4.71 -14.32
C LYS A 224 -23.23 -3.36 -15.03
N LEU A 225 -22.06 -3.03 -15.59
CA LEU A 225 -21.80 -1.74 -16.25
C LEU A 225 -22.91 -1.33 -17.25
N PRO A 226 -23.23 -2.11 -18.30
CA PRO A 226 -24.23 -1.67 -19.29
C PRO A 226 -25.66 -1.64 -18.74
N LYS A 227 -25.95 -2.37 -17.65
CA LYS A 227 -27.27 -2.40 -17.02
C LYS A 227 -27.51 -1.19 -16.12
N GLU A 228 -26.51 -0.85 -15.32
CA GLU A 228 -26.56 0.23 -14.34
C GLU A 228 -26.27 1.60 -14.96
N PHE A 229 -25.52 1.65 -16.07
CA PHE A 229 -25.00 2.87 -16.68
C PHE A 229 -25.34 2.99 -18.17
N LYS A 230 -26.65 2.99 -18.50
CA LYS A 230 -27.13 3.15 -19.88
C LYS A 230 -26.71 4.48 -20.51
N GLU A 231 -26.73 5.54 -19.72
CA GLU A 231 -26.28 6.88 -20.10
C GLU A 231 -25.33 7.41 -19.03
N VAL A 232 -24.04 7.49 -19.37
CA VAL A 232 -22.98 7.97 -18.49
C VAL A 232 -22.75 9.46 -18.71
N ASP A 233 -22.70 10.21 -17.60
CA ASP A 233 -22.38 11.64 -17.64
C ASP A 233 -21.01 11.87 -18.32
N LYS A 234 -20.89 12.95 -19.12
CA LYS A 234 -19.67 13.27 -19.87
C LYS A 234 -18.42 13.29 -18.97
N SER A 235 -18.55 13.76 -17.74
CA SER A 235 -17.45 13.84 -16.77
C SER A 235 -16.95 12.47 -16.27
N ASN A 236 -17.76 11.42 -16.42
CA ASN A 236 -17.45 10.07 -15.95
C ASN A 236 -17.16 9.07 -17.08
N LYS A 237 -17.40 9.43 -18.34
CA LYS A 237 -17.16 8.56 -19.51
C LYS A 237 -15.74 7.97 -19.55
N CYS A 238 -14.72 8.77 -19.24
CA CYS A 238 -13.34 8.30 -19.23
C CYS A 238 -13.10 7.19 -18.18
N LEU A 239 -13.70 7.31 -16.99
CA LEU A 239 -13.64 6.27 -15.95
C LEU A 239 -14.42 5.03 -16.38
N TYR A 240 -15.62 5.19 -16.93
CA TYR A 240 -16.41 4.08 -17.47
C TYR A 240 -15.62 3.28 -18.51
N ASN A 241 -15.07 3.97 -19.51
CA ASN A 241 -14.27 3.36 -20.59
C ASN A 241 -13.03 2.67 -20.03
N TYR A 242 -12.38 3.24 -19.02
CA TYR A 242 -11.25 2.60 -18.37
C TYR A 242 -11.63 1.29 -17.67
N ILE A 243 -12.78 1.23 -16.98
CA ILE A 243 -13.23 -0.01 -16.35
C ILE A 243 -13.56 -1.07 -17.40
N GLU A 244 -14.22 -0.68 -18.50
CA GLU A 244 -14.50 -1.58 -19.64
C GLU A 244 -13.21 -2.14 -20.25
N PHE A 245 -12.26 -1.28 -20.58
CA PHE A 245 -10.94 -1.67 -21.06
C PHE A 245 -10.26 -2.64 -20.09
N TYR A 246 -10.16 -2.27 -18.81
CA TYR A 246 -9.47 -3.07 -17.81
C TYR A 246 -10.09 -4.46 -17.67
N CYS A 247 -11.42 -4.54 -17.63
CA CYS A 247 -12.11 -5.81 -17.46
C CYS A 247 -12.04 -6.69 -18.71
N ASN A 248 -12.16 -6.11 -19.92
CA ASN A 248 -12.03 -6.86 -21.17
C ASN A 248 -10.59 -7.36 -21.38
N GLN A 249 -9.59 -6.55 -21.01
CA GLN A 249 -8.18 -6.95 -21.05
C GLN A 249 -7.93 -8.16 -20.13
N LEU A 250 -8.46 -8.14 -18.90
CA LEU A 250 -8.36 -9.28 -17.98
C LEU A 250 -9.12 -10.53 -18.46
N GLN A 251 -10.16 -10.36 -19.27
CA GLN A 251 -10.90 -11.47 -19.86
C GLN A 251 -10.23 -12.04 -21.12
N GLY A 252 -9.21 -11.36 -21.67
CA GLY A 252 -8.59 -11.72 -22.94
C GLY A 252 -9.38 -11.29 -24.18
N ASN A 253 -10.39 -10.42 -24.02
CA ASN A 253 -11.16 -9.88 -25.13
C ASN A 253 -10.47 -8.62 -25.69
N THR A 254 -9.38 -8.83 -26.44
CA THR A 254 -8.49 -7.77 -26.91
C THR A 254 -9.17 -6.78 -27.87
N VAL A 255 -10.08 -7.26 -28.72
CA VAL A 255 -10.82 -6.39 -29.66
C VAL A 255 -11.70 -5.40 -28.90
N GLU A 256 -12.46 -5.85 -27.92
CA GLU A 256 -13.30 -4.96 -27.12
C GLU A 256 -12.46 -4.06 -26.21
N ALA A 257 -11.37 -4.59 -25.64
CA ALA A 257 -10.45 -3.78 -24.85
C ALA A 257 -9.89 -2.61 -25.67
N GLU A 258 -9.43 -2.86 -26.89
CA GLU A 258 -8.85 -1.84 -27.77
C GLU A 258 -9.85 -0.73 -28.12
N LYS A 259 -11.11 -1.10 -28.41
CA LYS A 259 -12.18 -0.13 -28.64
C LYS A 259 -12.32 0.86 -27.48
N TYR A 260 -12.31 0.38 -26.24
CA TYR A 260 -12.40 1.27 -25.08
C TYR A 260 -11.10 2.02 -24.80
N TYR A 261 -9.94 1.40 -25.04
CA TYR A 261 -8.63 2.01 -24.87
C TYR A 261 -8.46 3.33 -25.63
N GLN A 262 -9.00 3.40 -26.85
CA GLN A 262 -8.98 4.60 -27.69
C GLN A 262 -9.80 5.77 -27.11
N LEU A 263 -10.74 5.48 -26.21
CA LEU A 263 -11.63 6.47 -25.59
C LEU A 263 -11.15 6.94 -24.21
N ILE A 264 -10.00 6.48 -23.74
CA ILE A 264 -9.43 6.81 -22.43
C ILE A 264 -8.43 7.96 -22.59
N THR A 265 -8.46 8.90 -21.65
CA THR A 265 -7.56 10.07 -21.62
C THR A 265 -6.94 10.30 -20.24
N GLY A 266 -5.94 11.18 -20.17
CA GLY A 266 -5.32 11.64 -18.92
C GLY A 266 -4.75 10.51 -18.06
N SER A 267 -4.99 10.56 -16.75
CA SER A 267 -4.42 9.60 -15.80
C SER A 267 -4.87 8.15 -16.01
N TYR A 268 -6.07 7.92 -16.57
CA TYR A 268 -6.51 6.57 -16.89
C TYR A 268 -5.80 6.02 -18.13
N LYS A 269 -5.41 6.89 -19.08
CA LYS A 269 -4.65 6.47 -20.25
C LYS A 269 -3.28 5.97 -19.84
N GLN A 270 -2.60 6.70 -18.97
CA GLN A 270 -1.32 6.28 -18.39
C GLN A 270 -1.39 4.91 -17.70
N LYS A 271 -2.48 4.62 -16.98
CA LYS A 271 -2.71 3.30 -16.39
C LYS A 271 -2.95 2.22 -17.44
N ALA A 272 -3.73 2.53 -18.46
CA ALA A 272 -3.98 1.61 -19.56
C ALA A 272 -2.69 1.28 -20.34
N ASP A 273 -1.89 2.29 -20.64
CA ASP A 273 -0.58 2.14 -21.29
C ASP A 273 0.36 1.28 -20.44
N PHE A 274 0.32 1.42 -19.10
CA PHE A 274 1.08 0.57 -18.20
C PHE A 274 0.64 -0.90 -18.28
N ILE A 275 -0.68 -1.16 -18.30
CA ILE A 275 -1.21 -2.53 -18.41
C ILE A 275 -0.77 -3.20 -19.71
N LEU A 276 -0.70 -2.47 -20.82
CA LEU A 276 -0.32 -3.04 -22.12
C LEU A 276 1.19 -3.32 -22.24
N LYS A 277 2.02 -2.80 -21.34
CA LYS A 277 3.47 -3.02 -21.32
C LYS A 277 3.91 -4.21 -20.48
N VAL A 278 3.02 -4.76 -19.64
CA VAL A 278 3.28 -5.84 -18.68
C VAL A 278 2.63 -7.12 -19.18
#